data_AF-A0A1H8LE22-F1
#
_entry.id   AF-A0A1H8LE22-F1
#
_cell.length_a   1.000
_cell.length_b   1.000
_cell.length_c   1.000
_cell.angle_alpha   90.00
_cell.angle_beta   90.00
_cell.angle_gamma   90.00
#
_symmetry.space_group_name_H-M   'P 1'
#
loop_
_entity.id
_entity.type
_entity.pdbx_description
1 polymer ?
#
loop_
_entity_poly.entity_id
_entity_poly.type
_entity_poly.pdbx_seq_one_letter_code
_entity_poly.pdbx_strand_id
1 'polypeptide(L)'
;MKLAVFRAILLFIFMPFAGNASAYWMEVKGSGKLNEAVHIEVCYGNIDEFSIRHRDTGIELTRAGDFEISIQDERGNKTALPMIRKADCWEATFIPAHTGIYRILGINDSHPVVDRSKTGGKNIRPVDYLCAAYRVGTGKMISNPAQLLDIIATGKNGLMAVKAFKDGRVVEPKTPLRVFNPENWEKELLTNEQGEAIFKPTMPGLYIIREDWEDPSPGNYKGVAYSAVRHRCNYCLQVSAEEIVAE
;
A
#
# COMPACT_ATOMS: atom_id res chain seq x y z
N MET A 1 21.34 -17.01 46.47
CA MET A 1 20.28 -17.00 45.45
C MET A 1 20.68 -17.91 44.32
N LYS A 2 19.91 -18.98 44.14
CA LYS A 2 20.29 -20.24 43.49
C LYS A 2 20.43 -20.07 41.98
N LEU A 3 21.44 -20.74 41.40
CA LEU A 3 21.74 -20.94 39.98
C LEU A 3 20.51 -21.23 39.08
N ALA A 4 19.41 -21.71 39.68
CA ALA A 4 18.12 -21.93 39.04
C ALA A 4 17.40 -20.63 38.58
N VAL A 5 17.57 -19.51 39.29
CA VAL A 5 16.98 -18.21 38.91
C VAL A 5 17.70 -17.63 37.69
N PHE A 6 19.01 -17.85 37.57
CA PHE A 6 19.79 -17.40 36.42
C PHE A 6 19.48 -18.19 35.14
N ARG A 7 19.16 -19.49 35.26
CA ARG A 7 18.70 -20.33 34.13
C ARG A 7 17.29 -19.95 33.64
N ALA A 8 16.40 -19.48 34.53
CA ALA A 8 15.06 -19.01 34.15
C ALA A 8 15.09 -17.66 33.42
N ILE A 9 16.07 -16.79 33.73
CA ILE A 9 16.23 -15.48 33.06
C ILE A 9 16.83 -15.64 31.65
N LEU A 10 17.73 -16.61 31.42
CA LEU A 10 18.28 -16.86 30.08
C LEU A 10 17.24 -17.47 29.11
N LEU A 11 16.24 -18.21 29.61
CA LEU A 11 15.19 -18.82 28.78
C LEU A 11 14.14 -17.82 28.28
N PHE A 12 14.02 -16.65 28.92
CA PHE A 12 13.09 -15.59 28.49
C PHE A 12 13.68 -14.63 27.45
N ILE A 13 15.00 -14.62 27.24
CA ILE A 13 15.67 -13.72 26.29
C ILE A 13 15.65 -14.27 24.85
N PHE A 14 15.36 -15.57 24.67
CA PHE A 14 15.28 -16.23 23.37
C PHE A 14 13.85 -16.57 22.93
N MET A 15 12.82 -15.87 23.40
CA MET A 15 11.53 -15.89 22.70
C MET A 15 11.61 -14.91 21.52
N PRO A 16 11.78 -15.37 20.27
CA PRO A 16 11.59 -14.49 19.14
C PRO A 16 10.15 -13.97 19.22
N PHE A 17 10.00 -12.66 19.37
CA PHE A 17 8.74 -12.00 19.06
C PHE A 17 8.51 -12.19 17.57
N ALA A 18 7.82 -13.26 17.19
CA ALA A 18 7.33 -13.49 15.83
C ALA A 18 6.18 -12.53 15.55
N GLY A 19 6.48 -11.23 15.50
CA GLY A 19 5.58 -10.23 14.97
C GLY A 19 5.66 -10.26 13.45
N ASN A 20 4.81 -11.06 12.80
CA ASN A 20 4.68 -11.00 11.35
C ASN A 20 4.10 -9.62 10.96
N ALA A 21 4.93 -8.79 10.32
CA ALA A 21 4.48 -7.52 9.77
C ALA A 21 3.51 -7.80 8.61
N SER A 22 2.22 -7.66 8.88
CA SER A 22 1.17 -7.86 7.87
C SER A 22 0.83 -6.54 7.18
N ALA A 23 0.46 -6.61 5.90
CA ALA A 23 0.12 -5.45 5.09
C ALA A 23 -0.97 -5.78 4.06
N TYR A 24 -1.61 -4.72 3.56
CA TYR A 24 -2.48 -4.79 2.38
C TYR A 24 -1.74 -4.35 1.13
N TRP A 25 -2.01 -4.98 0.00
CA TRP A 25 -1.53 -4.54 -1.32
C TRP A 25 -2.56 -4.87 -2.40
N MET A 26 -2.34 -4.34 -3.60
CA MET A 26 -3.10 -4.70 -4.79
C MET A 26 -2.23 -5.46 -5.77
N GLU A 27 -2.82 -6.45 -6.42
CA GLU A 27 -2.32 -7.05 -7.65
C GLU A 27 -3.31 -6.75 -8.77
N VAL A 28 -2.83 -6.10 -9.83
CA VAL A 28 -3.65 -5.69 -10.96
C VAL A 28 -3.27 -6.53 -12.16
N LYS A 29 -4.23 -7.32 -12.66
CA LYS A 29 -4.02 -8.29 -13.74
C LYS A 29 -4.92 -7.94 -14.92
N GLY A 30 -4.31 -7.75 -16.08
CA GLY A 30 -5.03 -7.45 -17.32
C GLY A 30 -4.08 -7.40 -18.50
N SER A 31 -4.63 -7.34 -19.71
CA SER A 31 -3.86 -7.41 -20.97
C SER A 31 -3.33 -6.08 -21.50
N GLY A 32 -3.71 -4.96 -20.87
CA GLY A 32 -3.47 -3.61 -21.37
C GLY A 32 -4.31 -3.22 -22.59
N LYS A 33 -5.36 -3.98 -22.92
CA LYS A 33 -6.22 -3.76 -24.10
C LYS A 33 -7.62 -3.27 -23.72
N LEU A 34 -8.28 -2.62 -24.69
CA LEU A 34 -9.68 -2.20 -24.56
C LEU A 34 -10.61 -3.41 -24.53
N ASN A 35 -11.74 -3.24 -23.84
CA ASN A 35 -12.83 -4.22 -23.81
C ASN A 35 -12.43 -5.60 -23.26
N GLU A 36 -11.27 -5.71 -22.61
CA GLU A 36 -10.81 -6.92 -21.93
C GLU A 36 -10.84 -6.68 -20.41
N ALA A 37 -11.24 -7.70 -19.66
CA ALA A 37 -11.38 -7.59 -18.20
C ALA A 37 -10.05 -7.32 -17.52
N VAL A 38 -10.09 -6.44 -16.52
CA VAL A 38 -8.98 -6.15 -15.62
C VAL A 38 -9.41 -6.55 -14.22
N HIS A 39 -8.62 -7.41 -13.59
CA HIS A 39 -8.85 -7.94 -12.25
C HIS A 39 -7.99 -7.16 -11.26
N ILE A 40 -8.61 -6.66 -10.21
CA ILE A 40 -7.96 -5.92 -9.13
C ILE A 40 -8.13 -6.75 -7.87
N GLU A 41 -7.05 -7.39 -7.42
CA GLU A 41 -7.03 -8.23 -6.22
C GLU A 41 -6.47 -7.42 -5.05
N VAL A 42 -7.29 -7.14 -4.05
CA VAL A 42 -6.87 -6.60 -2.76
C VAL A 42 -6.48 -7.77 -1.85
N CYS A 43 -5.21 -7.85 -1.53
CA CYS A 43 -4.61 -8.92 -0.75
C CYS A 43 -4.27 -8.44 0.66
N TYR A 44 -4.31 -9.36 1.62
CA TYR A 44 -3.75 -9.19 2.96
C TYR A 44 -2.77 -10.32 3.21
N GLY A 45 -1.72 -10.06 3.98
CA GLY A 45 -0.76 -11.10 4.32
C GLY A 45 0.54 -10.54 4.87
N ASN A 46 1.54 -11.40 4.98
CA ASN A 46 2.81 -11.13 5.64
C ASN A 46 4.01 -11.47 4.74
N ILE A 47 5.17 -11.01 5.19
CA ILE A 47 6.46 -11.40 4.60
C ILE A 47 7.13 -12.34 5.60
N ASP A 48 7.64 -13.48 5.12
CA ASP A 48 8.37 -14.43 5.95
C ASP A 48 9.86 -14.06 6.11
N GLU A 49 10.61 -14.88 6.84
CA GLU A 49 12.04 -14.66 7.08
C GLU A 49 12.91 -14.74 5.82
N PHE A 50 12.39 -15.31 4.73
CA PHE A 50 13.05 -15.42 3.42
C PHE A 50 12.60 -14.30 2.46
N SER A 51 11.90 -13.29 2.97
CA SER A 51 11.38 -12.17 2.19
C SER A 51 10.34 -12.59 1.14
N ILE A 52 9.67 -13.73 1.35
CA ILE A 52 8.57 -14.19 0.49
C ILE A 52 7.26 -13.60 1.00
N ARG A 53 6.49 -13.01 0.09
CA ARG A 53 5.16 -12.48 0.39
C ARG A 53 4.14 -13.61 0.35
N HIS A 54 3.45 -13.82 1.45
CA HIS A 54 2.37 -14.80 1.59
C HIS A 54 1.04 -14.10 1.68
N ARG A 55 0.05 -14.57 0.90
CA ARG A 55 -1.33 -14.13 1.04
C ARG A 55 -1.98 -14.90 2.18
N ASP A 56 -2.71 -14.18 3.03
CA ASP A 56 -3.52 -14.76 4.07
C ASP A 56 -4.84 -15.28 3.49
N THR A 57 -5.32 -16.39 4.00
CA THR A 57 -6.60 -17.03 3.65
C THR A 57 -7.54 -17.12 4.85
N GLY A 58 -7.06 -16.69 6.03
CA GLY A 58 -7.76 -16.74 7.30
C GLY A 58 -8.78 -15.63 7.50
N ILE A 59 -9.22 -15.49 8.76
CA ILE A 59 -10.25 -14.52 9.14
C ILE A 59 -9.83 -13.07 8.90
N GLU A 60 -8.53 -12.78 9.02
CA GLU A 60 -7.98 -11.43 8.85
C GLU A 60 -8.14 -10.90 7.42
N LEU A 61 -8.17 -11.79 6.40
CA LEU A 61 -8.51 -11.42 5.02
C LEU A 61 -9.89 -10.75 4.91
N THR A 62 -10.82 -11.00 5.83
CA THR A 62 -12.14 -10.35 5.83
C THR A 62 -12.00 -8.83 5.89
N ARG A 63 -10.99 -8.31 6.59
CA ARG A 63 -10.72 -6.86 6.72
C ARG A 63 -10.25 -6.22 5.42
N ALA A 64 -9.71 -6.99 4.47
CA ALA A 64 -9.40 -6.50 3.13
C ALA A 64 -10.68 -6.19 2.33
N GLY A 65 -11.83 -6.76 2.70
CA GLY A 65 -13.13 -6.48 2.07
C GLY A 65 -13.73 -5.13 2.45
N ASP A 66 -13.22 -4.50 3.51
CA ASP A 66 -13.65 -3.18 3.95
C ASP A 66 -13.00 -2.05 3.11
N PHE A 67 -12.14 -2.38 2.14
CA PHE A 67 -11.62 -1.39 1.19
C PHE A 67 -12.70 -0.98 0.19
N GLU A 68 -12.96 0.32 0.12
CA GLU A 68 -13.72 0.91 -0.98
C GLU A 68 -12.79 1.11 -2.18
N ILE A 69 -12.98 0.32 -3.24
CA ILE A 69 -12.19 0.40 -4.47
C ILE A 69 -12.91 1.22 -5.53
N SER A 70 -12.18 2.11 -6.20
CA SER A 70 -12.65 2.90 -7.33
C SER A 70 -11.61 3.00 -8.43
N ILE A 71 -12.07 3.16 -9.66
CA ILE A 71 -11.26 3.54 -10.81
C ILE A 71 -11.44 5.03 -11.10
N GLN A 72 -10.36 5.70 -11.43
CA GLN A 72 -10.37 7.07 -11.93
C GLN A 72 -9.84 7.09 -13.37
N ASP A 73 -10.65 7.58 -14.31
CA ASP A 73 -10.23 7.77 -15.71
C ASP A 73 -9.39 9.05 -15.89
N GLU A 74 -8.79 9.23 -17.07
CA GLU A 74 -7.95 10.39 -17.38
C GLU A 74 -8.67 11.75 -17.31
N ARG A 75 -10.01 11.76 -17.31
CA ARG A 75 -10.85 12.95 -17.14
C ARG A 75 -11.10 13.26 -15.66
N GLY A 76 -10.67 12.38 -14.76
CA GLY A 76 -10.85 12.48 -13.33
C GLY A 76 -12.16 11.86 -12.82
N ASN A 77 -12.97 11.25 -13.69
CA ASN A 77 -14.22 10.61 -13.29
C ASN A 77 -13.92 9.37 -12.46
N LYS A 78 -14.57 9.27 -11.30
CA LYS A 78 -14.43 8.11 -10.40
C LYS A 78 -15.63 7.19 -10.54
N THR A 79 -15.37 5.89 -10.64
CA THR A 79 -16.39 4.83 -10.62
C THR A 79 -16.03 3.84 -9.52
N ALA A 80 -16.94 3.66 -8.55
CA ALA A 80 -16.78 2.63 -7.52
C ALA A 80 -16.92 1.23 -8.12
N LEU A 81 -16.12 0.28 -7.63
CA LEU A 81 -16.15 -1.11 -8.08
C LEU A 81 -16.62 -2.02 -6.95
N PRO A 82 -17.56 -2.95 -7.20
CA PRO A 82 -17.95 -3.94 -6.21
C PRO A 82 -16.81 -4.92 -5.96
N MET A 83 -16.57 -5.23 -4.70
CA MET A 83 -15.57 -6.22 -4.27
C MET A 83 -16.24 -7.57 -3.98
N ILE A 84 -15.66 -8.64 -4.48
CA ILE A 84 -16.12 -10.02 -4.28
C ILE A 84 -15.01 -10.82 -3.58
N ARG A 85 -15.34 -11.43 -2.44
CA ARG A 85 -14.39 -12.27 -1.71
C ARG A 85 -14.01 -13.51 -2.53
N LYS A 86 -12.71 -13.81 -2.57
CA LYS A 86 -12.11 -15.05 -3.11
C LYS A 86 -11.41 -15.83 -1.99
N ALA A 87 -10.64 -16.84 -2.37
CA ALA A 87 -9.94 -17.71 -1.41
C ALA A 87 -8.85 -16.95 -0.61
N ASP A 88 -8.10 -16.07 -1.27
CA ASP A 88 -6.89 -15.44 -0.77
C ASP A 88 -6.84 -13.90 -1.02
N CYS A 89 -7.93 -13.34 -1.55
CA CYS A 89 -8.05 -11.91 -1.86
C CYS A 89 -9.52 -11.48 -1.89
N TRP A 90 -9.73 -10.16 -2.01
CA TRP A 90 -10.98 -9.59 -2.51
C TRP A 90 -10.74 -9.06 -3.91
N GLU A 91 -11.63 -9.36 -4.85
CA GLU A 91 -11.47 -9.01 -6.25
C GLU A 91 -12.54 -8.02 -6.70
N ALA A 92 -12.11 -6.96 -7.38
CA ALA A 92 -12.94 -6.16 -8.26
C ALA A 92 -12.58 -6.41 -9.73
N THR A 93 -13.53 -6.17 -10.62
CA THR A 93 -13.29 -6.25 -12.07
C THR A 93 -13.81 -4.99 -12.75
N PHE A 94 -13.06 -4.49 -13.72
CA PHE A 94 -13.55 -3.45 -14.64
C PHE A 94 -13.15 -3.76 -16.08
N ILE A 95 -13.86 -3.14 -17.02
CA ILE A 95 -13.59 -3.27 -18.46
C ILE A 95 -13.32 -1.86 -19.00
N PRO A 96 -12.10 -1.56 -19.49
CA PRO A 96 -11.76 -0.25 -20.01
C PRO A 96 -12.44 -0.01 -21.36
N ALA A 97 -13.26 1.04 -21.42
CA ALA A 97 -13.96 1.45 -22.63
C ALA A 97 -13.17 2.41 -23.54
N HIS A 98 -12.12 3.04 -22.99
CA HIS A 98 -11.29 4.03 -23.69
C HIS A 98 -9.81 3.81 -23.39
N THR A 99 -8.95 4.28 -24.31
CA THR A 99 -7.50 4.29 -24.07
C THR A 99 -7.17 5.31 -23.01
N GLY A 100 -6.11 5.08 -22.25
CA GLY A 100 -5.70 6.00 -21.20
C GLY A 100 -4.89 5.32 -20.11
N ILE A 101 -4.56 6.10 -19.09
CA ILE A 101 -4.04 5.56 -17.84
C ILE A 101 -5.12 5.74 -16.78
N TYR A 102 -5.61 4.62 -16.28
CA TYR A 102 -6.56 4.57 -15.18
C TYR A 102 -5.79 4.56 -13.86
N ARG A 103 -6.27 5.31 -12.87
CA ARG A 103 -5.83 5.12 -11.48
C ARG A 103 -6.78 4.16 -10.80
N ILE A 104 -6.23 3.26 -10.00
CA ILE A 104 -6.99 2.39 -9.11
C ILE A 104 -6.74 2.90 -7.70
N LEU A 105 -7.80 3.26 -7.00
CA LEU A 105 -7.76 3.90 -5.69
C LEU A 105 -8.54 3.03 -4.71
N GLY A 106 -7.94 2.74 -3.56
CA GLY A 106 -8.60 2.04 -2.47
C GLY A 106 -8.43 2.81 -1.17
N ILE A 107 -9.49 2.88 -0.36
CA ILE A 107 -9.44 3.42 1.00
C ILE A 107 -10.12 2.48 1.98
N ASN A 108 -9.51 2.31 3.15
CA ASN A 108 -10.12 1.70 4.31
C ASN A 108 -9.90 2.60 5.53
N ASP A 109 -10.95 3.33 5.91
CA ASP A 109 -10.98 4.21 7.10
C ASP A 109 -11.82 3.63 8.24
N SER A 110 -12.23 2.36 8.08
CA SER A 110 -13.18 1.65 8.91
C SER A 110 -12.53 0.77 9.98
N HIS A 111 -11.21 0.56 9.88
CA HIS A 111 -10.43 -0.24 10.80
C HIS A 111 -10.68 0.18 12.27
N PRO A 112 -10.75 -0.79 13.20
CA PRO A 112 -10.86 -0.46 14.61
C PRO A 112 -9.61 0.27 15.10
N VAL A 113 -9.77 1.07 16.15
CA VAL A 113 -8.63 1.64 16.88
C VAL A 113 -7.77 0.50 17.40
N VAL A 114 -6.46 0.59 17.15
CA VAL A 114 -5.48 -0.32 17.77
C VAL A 114 -5.34 0.09 19.23
N ASP A 115 -6.11 -0.58 20.09
CA ASP A 115 -6.13 -0.31 21.54
C ASP A 115 -4.92 -0.94 22.23
N ARG A 116 -4.05 -0.08 22.76
CA ARG A 116 -2.84 -0.43 23.51
C ARG A 116 -2.90 0.04 24.96
N SER A 117 -4.09 0.45 25.45
CA SER A 117 -4.30 0.90 26.82
C SER A 117 -3.80 -0.10 27.87
N LYS A 118 -3.95 -1.40 27.61
CA LYS A 118 -3.49 -2.49 28.49
C LYS A 118 -1.97 -2.60 28.60
N THR A 119 -1.22 -2.12 27.62
CA THR A 119 0.24 -2.19 27.57
C THR A 119 0.91 -0.83 27.76
N GLY A 120 0.12 0.22 28.05
CA GLY A 120 0.60 1.61 28.17
C GLY A 120 0.99 2.26 26.85
N GLY A 121 0.67 1.64 25.71
CA GLY A 121 0.92 2.20 24.39
C GLY A 121 -0.13 3.23 23.98
N LYS A 122 0.21 4.05 22.98
CA LYS A 122 -0.74 4.98 22.35
C LYS A 122 -1.80 4.22 21.56
N ASN A 123 -3.06 4.62 21.72
CA ASN A 123 -4.17 4.14 20.88
C ASN A 123 -4.13 4.87 19.54
N ILE A 124 -4.10 4.12 18.45
CA ILE A 124 -3.94 4.67 17.09
C ILE A 124 -5.16 4.28 16.25
N ARG A 125 -5.75 5.24 15.54
CA ARG A 125 -6.76 4.97 14.50
C ARG A 125 -6.05 4.75 13.16
N PRO A 126 -6.13 3.56 12.55
CA PRO A 126 -5.55 3.33 11.24
C PRO A 126 -6.50 3.74 10.11
N VAL A 127 -5.97 4.44 9.10
CA VAL A 127 -6.57 4.60 7.77
C VAL A 127 -5.56 4.12 6.73
N ASP A 128 -5.96 3.21 5.85
CA ASP A 128 -5.10 2.65 4.81
C ASP A 128 -5.60 3.07 3.42
N TYR A 129 -4.65 3.39 2.54
CA TYR A 129 -4.86 3.74 1.15
C TYR A 129 -4.09 2.79 0.25
N LEU A 130 -4.68 2.43 -0.88
CA LEU A 130 -4.08 1.66 -1.95
C LEU A 130 -4.13 2.49 -3.22
N CYS A 131 -3.02 2.48 -3.97
CA CYS A 131 -2.92 3.14 -5.26
C CYS A 131 -2.30 2.20 -6.28
N ALA A 132 -2.76 2.26 -7.53
CA ALA A 132 -2.06 1.70 -8.68
C ALA A 132 -2.41 2.49 -9.94
N ALA A 133 -1.64 2.29 -11.00
CA ALA A 133 -1.98 2.77 -12.34
C ALA A 133 -2.08 1.58 -13.29
N TYR A 134 -3.06 1.63 -14.19
CA TYR A 134 -3.26 0.62 -15.23
C TYR A 134 -3.34 1.32 -16.59
N ARG A 135 -2.45 0.95 -17.52
CA ARG A 135 -2.35 1.56 -18.84
C ARG A 135 -3.09 0.73 -19.88
N VAL A 136 -3.90 1.41 -20.69
CA VAL A 136 -4.56 0.85 -21.88
C VAL A 136 -4.18 1.68 -23.10
N GLY A 137 -3.32 1.14 -23.96
CA GLY A 137 -2.76 1.89 -25.08
C GLY A 137 -1.92 3.10 -24.63
N THR A 138 -2.08 4.23 -25.32
CA THR A 138 -1.43 5.50 -24.96
C THR A 138 -2.36 6.36 -24.11
N GLY A 139 -1.78 7.14 -23.21
CA GLY A 139 -2.55 7.99 -22.31
C GLY A 139 -1.69 8.93 -21.51
N LYS A 140 -2.28 10.01 -21.03
CA LYS A 140 -1.60 10.94 -20.12
C LYS A 140 -1.82 10.48 -18.68
N MET A 141 -0.76 10.49 -17.88
CA MET A 141 -0.89 10.24 -16.44
C MET A 141 -1.65 11.41 -15.79
N ILE A 142 -2.61 11.08 -14.93
CA ILE A 142 -3.24 12.07 -14.04
C ILE A 142 -2.20 12.49 -13.00
N SER A 143 -1.95 13.78 -12.89
CA SER A 143 -0.92 14.34 -11.98
C SER A 143 -1.49 14.88 -10.67
N ASN A 144 -2.81 14.92 -10.52
CA ASN A 144 -3.48 15.47 -9.34
C ASN A 144 -3.83 14.34 -8.37
N PRO A 145 -3.61 14.54 -7.06
CA PRO A 145 -4.01 13.57 -6.06
C PRO A 145 -5.54 13.46 -6.01
N ALA A 146 -6.00 12.27 -5.64
CA ALA A 146 -7.40 11.90 -5.57
C ALA A 146 -7.79 11.33 -4.20
N GLN A 147 -6.83 11.22 -3.28
CA GLN A 147 -6.99 10.75 -1.90
C GLN A 147 -6.30 11.73 -0.93
N LEU A 148 -6.62 11.62 0.36
CA LEU A 148 -6.00 12.45 1.42
C LEU A 148 -4.50 12.19 1.51
N LEU A 149 -4.09 10.92 1.50
CA LEU A 149 -2.70 10.50 1.34
C LEU A 149 -2.63 9.74 0.01
N ASP A 150 -1.76 10.18 -0.89
CA ASP A 150 -1.78 9.70 -2.27
C ASP A 150 -0.39 9.64 -2.89
N ILE A 151 -0.17 8.66 -3.75
CA ILE A 151 1.07 8.49 -4.49
C ILE A 151 0.74 8.37 -5.98
N ILE A 152 1.52 9.05 -6.80
CA ILE A 152 1.48 8.95 -8.26
C ILE A 152 2.88 8.61 -8.73
N ALA A 153 3.02 7.53 -9.50
CA ALA A 153 4.30 7.11 -10.05
C ALA A 153 4.29 7.17 -11.58
N THR A 154 5.36 7.69 -12.17
CA THR A 154 5.54 7.76 -13.63
C THR A 154 6.89 7.21 -14.05
N GLY A 155 6.87 6.31 -15.02
CA GLY A 155 8.09 5.75 -15.63
C GLY A 155 8.57 6.57 -16.82
N LYS A 156 9.88 6.82 -16.90
CA LYS A 156 10.56 7.39 -18.06
C LYS A 156 12.02 6.90 -18.11
N ASN A 157 12.46 6.37 -19.25
CA ASN A 157 13.83 5.91 -19.50
C ASN A 157 14.35 4.96 -18.39
N GLY A 158 13.56 3.93 -18.05
CA GLY A 158 13.89 2.97 -16.99
C GLY A 158 13.89 3.53 -15.56
N LEU A 159 13.58 4.82 -15.35
CA LEU A 159 13.45 5.44 -14.03
C LEU A 159 11.99 5.61 -13.65
N MET A 160 11.70 5.40 -12.38
CA MET A 160 10.41 5.67 -11.76
C MET A 160 10.51 6.91 -10.89
N ALA A 161 9.83 7.97 -11.31
CA ALA A 161 9.56 9.13 -10.47
C ALA A 161 8.28 8.86 -9.66
N VAL A 162 8.38 9.00 -8.35
CA VAL A 162 7.28 8.79 -7.41
C VAL A 162 7.02 10.10 -6.69
N LYS A 163 5.80 10.61 -6.85
CA LYS A 163 5.36 11.86 -6.24
C LYS A 163 4.30 11.58 -5.19
N ALA A 164 4.57 12.05 -3.99
CA ALA A 164 3.72 11.85 -2.81
C ALA A 164 2.93 13.12 -2.48
N PHE A 165 1.70 12.92 -2.01
CA PHE A 165 0.76 13.99 -1.72
C PHE A 165 0.06 13.76 -0.39
N LYS A 166 -0.15 14.86 0.33
CA LYS A 166 -0.92 14.94 1.56
C LYS A 166 -1.86 16.13 1.45
N ASP A 167 -3.16 15.87 1.65
CA ASP A 167 -4.24 16.86 1.62
C ASP A 167 -4.20 17.76 0.36
N GLY A 168 -4.12 17.11 -0.80
CA GLY A 168 -4.11 17.80 -2.09
C GLY A 168 -2.81 18.54 -2.44
N ARG A 169 -1.81 18.53 -1.56
CA ARG A 169 -0.51 19.20 -1.74
C ARG A 169 0.62 18.19 -1.83
N VAL A 170 1.72 18.57 -2.46
CA VAL A 170 2.95 17.77 -2.41
C VAL A 170 3.47 17.73 -0.96
N VAL A 171 4.01 16.59 -0.57
CA VAL A 171 4.58 16.42 0.77
C VAL A 171 5.83 17.27 0.95
N GLU A 172 6.20 17.49 2.22
CA GLU A 172 7.41 18.21 2.59
C GLU A 172 8.67 17.53 2.02
N PRO A 173 9.73 18.28 1.70
CA PRO A 173 11.00 17.69 1.30
C PRO A 173 11.55 16.82 2.43
N LYS A 174 12.28 15.76 2.06
CA LYS A 174 12.80 14.73 2.95
C LYS A 174 11.73 13.90 3.66
N THR A 175 10.50 13.89 3.16
CA THR A 175 9.50 12.89 3.56
C THR A 175 9.98 11.51 3.09
N PRO A 176 10.03 10.51 3.98
CA PRO A 176 10.49 9.18 3.62
C PRO A 176 9.44 8.41 2.83
N LEU A 177 9.86 7.85 1.70
CA LEU A 177 9.12 6.85 0.92
C LEU A 177 9.87 5.53 0.97
N ARG A 178 9.20 4.45 1.37
CA ARG A 178 9.80 3.11 1.49
C ARG A 178 9.42 2.29 0.27
N VAL A 179 10.41 1.89 -0.52
CA VAL A 179 10.21 1.04 -1.70
C VAL A 179 10.57 -0.40 -1.34
N PHE A 180 9.58 -1.29 -1.42
CA PHE A 180 9.76 -2.73 -1.32
C PHE A 180 9.83 -3.30 -2.74
N ASN A 181 10.92 -3.99 -3.07
CA ASN A 181 11.07 -4.66 -4.37
C ASN A 181 10.25 -5.97 -4.43
N PRO A 182 10.21 -6.68 -5.58
CA PRO A 182 9.53 -7.96 -5.71
C PRO A 182 10.02 -9.04 -4.73
N GLU A 183 11.27 -8.95 -4.29
CA GLU A 183 11.88 -9.80 -3.26
C GLU A 183 11.70 -9.22 -1.83
N ASN A 184 10.83 -8.22 -1.65
CA ASN A 184 10.55 -7.52 -0.39
C ASN A 184 11.74 -6.85 0.32
N TRP A 185 12.87 -6.67 -0.35
CA TRP A 185 13.93 -5.81 0.14
C TRP A 185 13.48 -4.36 0.12
N GLU A 186 13.80 -3.66 1.20
CA GLU A 186 13.39 -2.29 1.42
C GLU A 186 14.51 -1.31 1.09
N LYS A 187 14.13 -0.23 0.41
CA LYS A 187 14.95 0.97 0.25
C LYS A 187 14.16 2.21 0.65
N GLU A 188 14.72 3.01 1.54
CA GLU A 188 14.20 4.34 1.82
C GLU A 188 14.66 5.34 0.75
N LEU A 189 13.72 6.17 0.30
CA LEU A 189 13.95 7.33 -0.56
C LEU A 189 13.46 8.57 0.16
N LEU A 190 14.11 9.70 -0.07
CA LEU A 190 13.70 11.00 0.47
C LEU A 190 13.16 11.88 -0.65
N THR A 191 12.01 12.50 -0.43
CA THR A 191 11.42 13.43 -1.39
C THR A 191 12.24 14.71 -1.56
N ASN A 192 12.21 15.29 -2.75
CA ASN A 192 12.73 16.62 -3.05
C ASN A 192 11.69 17.72 -2.74
N GLU A 193 11.98 18.97 -3.12
CA GLU A 193 11.10 20.12 -2.92
C GLU A 193 9.75 20.01 -3.64
N GLN A 194 9.64 19.14 -4.64
CA GLN A 194 8.41 18.89 -5.38
C GLN A 194 7.64 17.68 -4.83
N GLY A 195 8.03 17.14 -3.67
CA GLY A 195 7.45 15.93 -3.07
C GLY A 195 7.76 14.67 -3.87
N GLU A 196 8.82 14.67 -4.69
CA GLU A 196 9.18 13.59 -5.60
C GLU A 196 10.45 12.88 -5.16
N ALA A 197 10.49 11.56 -5.30
CA ALA A 197 11.70 10.74 -5.22
C ALA A 197 11.82 9.86 -6.46
N ILE A 198 13.06 9.49 -6.83
CA ILE A 198 13.33 8.70 -8.04
C ILE A 198 14.05 7.41 -7.67
N PHE A 199 13.66 6.31 -8.30
CA PHE A 199 14.41 5.05 -8.25
C PHE A 199 14.41 4.34 -9.62
N LYS A 200 15.37 3.42 -9.80
CA LYS A 200 15.42 2.51 -10.95
C LYS A 200 14.92 1.13 -10.51
N PRO A 201 13.80 0.60 -11.07
CA PRO A 201 13.46 -0.80 -10.93
C PRO A 201 14.57 -1.67 -11.52
N THR A 202 14.88 -2.78 -10.86
CA THR A 202 16.00 -3.67 -11.22
C THR A 202 15.54 -5.05 -11.67
N MET A 203 14.26 -5.39 -11.48
CA MET A 203 13.67 -6.67 -11.83
C MET A 203 12.17 -6.54 -12.05
N PRO A 204 11.56 -7.40 -12.89
CA PRO A 204 10.13 -7.36 -13.10
C PRO A 204 9.40 -7.88 -11.86
N GLY A 205 8.18 -7.41 -11.65
CA GLY A 205 7.34 -7.84 -10.53
C GLY A 205 6.65 -6.68 -9.80
N LEU A 206 6.03 -7.02 -8.68
CA LEU A 206 5.30 -6.07 -7.85
C LEU A 206 6.24 -5.34 -6.90
N TYR A 207 6.38 -4.03 -7.11
CA TYR A 207 6.95 -3.10 -6.15
C TYR A 207 5.83 -2.46 -5.32
N ILE A 208 6.10 -2.26 -4.03
CA ILE A 208 5.21 -1.48 -3.15
C ILE A 208 5.98 -0.23 -2.72
N ILE A 209 5.47 0.96 -3.05
CA ILE A 209 6.00 2.21 -2.49
C ILE A 209 5.06 2.68 -1.40
N ARG A 210 5.59 2.84 -0.19
CA ARG A 210 4.83 3.21 1.00
C ARG A 210 5.17 4.62 1.45
N GLU A 211 4.11 5.34 1.80
CA GLU A 211 4.15 6.55 2.61
C GLU A 211 3.36 6.29 3.90
N ASP A 212 3.91 6.71 5.03
CA ASP A 212 3.25 6.69 6.35
C ASP A 212 3.17 8.13 6.87
N TRP A 213 2.00 8.55 7.36
CA TRP A 213 1.79 9.83 8.01
C TRP A 213 1.02 9.63 9.33
N GLU A 214 1.50 10.23 10.41
CA GLU A 214 0.80 10.29 11.69
C GLU A 214 0.21 11.69 11.90
N ASP A 215 -1.12 11.76 11.94
CA ASP A 215 -1.87 12.94 12.37
C ASP A 215 -2.03 12.88 13.89
N PRO A 216 -1.42 13.80 14.67
CA PRO A 216 -1.48 13.78 16.14
C PRO A 216 -2.85 14.23 16.70
N SER A 217 -3.86 14.43 15.84
CA SER A 217 -5.22 14.78 16.23
C SER A 217 -5.90 13.62 16.99
N PRO A 218 -6.26 13.81 18.28
CA PRO A 218 -6.96 12.79 19.05
C PRO A 218 -8.45 12.72 18.69
N GLY A 219 -9.12 11.65 19.09
CA GLY A 219 -10.56 11.50 18.88
C GLY A 219 -11.15 10.25 19.52
N ASN A 220 -12.38 9.92 19.11
CA ASN A 220 -13.05 8.68 19.47
C ASN A 220 -13.61 8.02 18.21
N TYR A 221 -13.44 6.70 18.08
CA TYR A 221 -13.99 5.94 16.97
C TYR A 221 -14.57 4.62 17.49
N LYS A 222 -15.83 4.35 17.17
CA LYS A 222 -16.59 3.17 17.64
C LYS A 222 -16.47 2.95 19.17
N GLY A 223 -16.48 4.05 19.93
CA GLY A 223 -16.42 4.01 21.40
C GLY A 223 -15.01 3.96 21.99
N VAL A 224 -13.96 3.84 21.18
CA VAL A 224 -12.57 3.77 21.65
C VAL A 224 -11.86 5.11 21.39
N ALA A 225 -11.29 5.70 22.43
CA ALA A 225 -10.47 6.91 22.30
C ALA A 225 -9.10 6.59 21.68
N TYR A 226 -8.61 7.48 20.82
CA TYR A 226 -7.30 7.42 20.19
C TYR A 226 -6.56 8.75 20.32
N SER A 227 -5.23 8.69 20.29
CA SER A 227 -4.37 9.87 20.42
C SER A 227 -3.85 10.40 19.08
N ALA A 228 -3.91 9.58 18.03
CA ALA A 228 -3.47 9.95 16.68
C ALA A 228 -4.15 9.07 15.62
N VAL A 229 -4.18 9.55 14.39
CA VAL A 229 -4.56 8.79 13.20
C VAL A 229 -3.30 8.44 12.42
N ARG A 230 -3.09 7.15 12.13
CA ARG A 230 -2.04 6.71 11.22
C ARG A 230 -2.65 6.53 9.84
N HIS A 231 -2.17 7.33 8.89
CA HIS A 231 -2.44 7.18 7.47
C HIS A 231 -1.29 6.38 6.83
N ARG A 232 -1.63 5.41 5.98
CA ARG A 232 -0.64 4.65 5.21
C ARG A 232 -1.10 4.51 3.78
N CYS A 233 -0.30 4.94 2.83
CA CYS A 233 -0.57 4.73 1.41
C CYS A 233 0.44 3.73 0.84
N ASN A 234 -0.06 2.64 0.25
CA ASN A 234 0.75 1.70 -0.53
C ASN A 234 0.42 1.87 -2.02
N TYR A 235 1.38 2.39 -2.79
CA TYR A 235 1.35 2.36 -4.24
C TYR A 235 1.89 1.02 -4.75
N CYS A 236 1.04 0.27 -5.43
CA CYS A 236 1.33 -1.05 -5.99
C CYS A 236 1.71 -0.88 -7.47
N LEU A 237 3.01 -0.93 -7.73
CA LEU A 237 3.59 -0.76 -9.06
C LEU A 237 3.95 -2.13 -9.63
N GLN A 238 3.22 -2.57 -10.65
CA GLN A 238 3.62 -3.71 -11.45
C GLN A 238 4.64 -3.25 -12.50
N VAL A 239 5.85 -3.80 -12.47
CA VAL A 239 6.90 -3.53 -13.46
C VAL A 239 7.05 -4.74 -14.39
N SER A 240 7.04 -4.51 -15.70
CA SER A 240 7.31 -5.55 -16.71
C SER A 240 8.80 -5.63 -17.06
N ALA A 241 9.21 -6.71 -17.72
CA ALA A 241 10.60 -6.86 -18.15
C ALA A 241 10.99 -5.79 -19.19
N GLU A 242 10.06 -5.41 -20.06
CA GLU A 242 10.25 -4.40 -21.10
C GLU A 242 10.53 -3.00 -20.52
N GLU A 243 9.89 -2.65 -19.41
CA GLU A 243 10.06 -1.35 -18.75
C GLU A 243 11.44 -1.16 -18.12
N ILE A 244 12.16 -2.25 -17.84
CA ILE A 244 13.51 -2.23 -17.25
C ILE A 244 14.58 -1.99 -18.33
N VAL A 245 14.33 -2.50 -19.54
CA VAL A 245 15.29 -2.49 -20.66
C VAL A 245 15.17 -1.22 -21.51
N ALA A 246 14.09 -0.45 -21.37
CA ALA A 246 13.89 0.81 -22.06
C ALA A 246 14.85 1.91 -21.53
N GLU A 247 16.08 1.93 -22.03
CA GLU A 247 17.06 3.02 -21.90
C GLU A 247 16.77 4.20 -22.84
#